data_AF-A0A2V5K6W0-F1
#
_entry.id   AF-A0A2V5K6W0-F1
#
_cell.length_a   1.000
_cell.length_b   1.000
_cell.length_c   1.000
_cell.angle_alpha   90.00
_cell.angle_beta   90.00
_cell.angle_gamma   90.00
#
_symmetry.space_group_name_H-M   'P 1'
#
loop_
_entity.id
_entity.type
_entity.pdbx_description
1 polymer ?
#
loop_
_entity_poly.entity_id
_entity_poly.type
_entity_poly.pdbx_seq_one_letter_code
_entity_poly.pdbx_strand_id
1 'polypeptide(L)'
;MNDMGKQWDYFHRTTEQREHMSVLVDATYAADAPRSGLTRLLSVVVNLYAIATDKEERDGAQAKLGAIERRLERTFAERLQAVYVGRINTESRLEFYYYAKPDGPSHQKLAGQIMTAYPKYRWIAAERDDADWSFYDYLRPSDVEKLYAKNNVLLQSLSDKGDRLDMARDVYHWLRFGSKDEMRKASDNAKRLGYIVVNAEYDTEMPALPHTLVLSKHQPIAIGDMNDAVAELHELASSLAGRYEGWGTDVRRKLWGRWKERLSGRRVAYAGLAVLAVLLVVVPILLVK
;
A
#
# COMPACT_ATOMS: atom_id res chain seq x y z
N MET A 1 -11.70 9.38 -20.24
CA MET A 1 -11.82 10.58 -19.39
C MET A 1 -10.48 10.72 -18.70
N ASN A 2 -9.81 11.87 -18.84
CA ASN A 2 -8.41 12.06 -18.40
C ASN A 2 -8.26 11.78 -16.91
N ASP A 3 -7.29 10.93 -16.57
CA ASP A 3 -6.89 10.51 -15.22
C ASP A 3 -6.02 11.59 -14.51
N MET A 4 -5.96 12.81 -15.06
CA MET A 4 -5.02 13.89 -14.66
C MET A 4 -5.31 14.53 -13.30
N GLY A 5 -6.12 13.90 -12.46
CA GLY A 5 -6.46 14.41 -11.13
C GLY A 5 -6.45 13.36 -10.03
N LYS A 6 -6.41 12.06 -10.33
CA LYS A 6 -6.47 11.00 -9.31
C LYS A 6 -5.12 10.80 -8.62
N GLN A 7 -5.15 10.65 -7.31
CA GLN A 7 -4.01 10.34 -6.46
C GLN A 7 -4.31 9.00 -5.82
N TRP A 8 -3.57 7.97 -6.21
CA TRP A 8 -3.80 6.62 -5.73
C TRP A 8 -2.83 6.26 -4.62
N ASP A 9 -3.35 5.90 -3.45
CA ASP A 9 -2.58 5.25 -2.39
C ASP A 9 -2.77 3.73 -2.50
N TYR A 10 -1.65 3.00 -2.52
CA TYR A 10 -1.63 1.54 -2.50
C TYR A 10 -0.85 1.04 -1.29
N PHE A 11 -1.49 0.21 -0.47
CA PHE A 11 -0.89 -0.32 0.75
C PHE A 11 -1.44 -1.70 1.11
N HIS A 12 -0.78 -2.35 2.06
CA HIS A 12 -1.21 -3.63 2.62
C HIS A 12 -1.71 -3.44 4.04
N ARG A 13 -2.82 -4.11 4.37
CA ARG A 13 -3.42 -4.15 5.69
C ARG A 13 -3.56 -5.59 6.15
N THR A 14 -3.34 -5.84 7.43
CA THR A 14 -3.74 -7.09 8.08
C THR A 14 -4.82 -6.76 9.10
N THR A 15 -5.99 -7.40 8.99
CA THR A 15 -7.08 -7.18 9.93
C THR A 15 -6.83 -7.88 11.26
N GLU A 16 -7.65 -7.58 12.27
CA GLU A 16 -7.63 -8.28 13.56
C GLU A 16 -7.84 -9.80 13.41
N GLN A 17 -8.62 -10.21 12.41
CA GLN A 17 -8.87 -11.61 12.06
C GLN A 17 -7.72 -12.22 11.21
N ARG A 18 -6.58 -11.52 11.09
CA ARG A 18 -5.40 -11.92 10.32
C ARG A 18 -5.67 -12.10 8.83
N GLU A 19 -6.67 -11.41 8.29
CA GLU A 19 -6.85 -11.38 6.85
C GLU A 19 -5.89 -10.35 6.23
N HIS A 20 -5.12 -10.79 5.24
CA HIS A 20 -4.27 -9.91 4.45
C HIS A 20 -5.05 -9.27 3.30
N MET A 21 -4.94 -7.95 3.21
CA MET A 21 -5.63 -7.13 2.23
C MET A 21 -4.62 -6.25 1.51
N SER A 22 -4.81 -6.10 0.20
CA SER A 22 -4.18 -5.04 -0.58
C SER A 22 -5.26 -4.00 -0.88
N VAL A 23 -5.02 -2.75 -0.49
CA VAL A 23 -5.99 -1.66 -0.64
C VAL A 23 -5.44 -0.68 -1.66
N LEU A 24 -6.28 -0.29 -2.61
CA LEU A 24 -6.04 0.82 -3.52
C LEU A 24 -7.16 1.85 -3.28
N VAL A 25 -6.81 3.06 -2.87
CA VAL A 25 -7.77 4.10 -2.51
C VAL A 25 -7.44 5.41 -3.23
N ASP A 26 -8.46 6.10 -3.72
CA ASP A 26 -8.32 7.42 -4.34
C ASP A 26 -8.21 8.49 -3.26
N ALA A 27 -6.98 8.90 -2.95
CA ALA A 27 -6.65 9.89 -1.94
C ALA A 27 -7.06 11.32 -2.33
N THR A 28 -7.55 11.57 -3.55
CA THR A 28 -8.01 12.91 -3.94
C THR A 28 -9.14 13.43 -3.07
N TYR A 29 -9.95 12.52 -2.52
CA TYR A 29 -11.08 12.90 -1.70
C TYR A 29 -10.69 13.22 -0.24
N ALA A 30 -9.40 13.09 0.13
CA ALA A 30 -8.97 13.22 1.52
C ALA A 30 -9.20 14.61 2.12
N ALA A 31 -9.24 15.67 1.30
CA ALA A 31 -9.42 17.05 1.76
C ALA A 31 -10.88 17.51 1.76
N ASP A 32 -11.76 16.82 1.03
CA ASP A 32 -13.15 17.24 0.76
C ASP A 32 -14.20 16.14 1.01
N ALA A 33 -13.80 14.99 1.56
CA ALA A 33 -14.70 14.00 2.14
C ALA A 33 -15.23 14.47 3.52
N PRO A 34 -16.50 14.19 3.86
CA PRO A 34 -17.55 13.65 2.99
C PRO A 34 -18.05 14.68 1.98
N ARG A 35 -18.33 14.23 0.75
CA ARG A 35 -18.90 15.10 -0.30
C ARG A 35 -20.41 15.24 -0.16
N SER A 36 -20.89 16.48 -0.15
CA SER A 36 -22.32 16.78 0.00
C SER A 36 -23.19 16.02 -1.01
N GLY A 37 -24.19 15.31 -0.48
CA GLY A 37 -25.18 14.55 -1.26
C GLY A 37 -24.75 13.14 -1.67
N LEU A 38 -23.48 12.74 -1.49
CA LEU A 38 -23.01 11.37 -1.76
C LEU A 38 -23.07 10.53 -0.48
N THR A 39 -24.25 10.05 -0.12
CA THR A 39 -24.47 9.42 1.19
C THR A 39 -24.60 7.90 1.15
N ARG A 40 -24.61 7.28 -0.03
CA ARG A 40 -24.73 5.82 -0.17
C ARG A 40 -23.40 5.22 -0.54
N LEU A 41 -22.91 4.30 0.29
CA LEU A 41 -21.80 3.42 -0.04
C LEU A 41 -22.33 2.25 -0.85
N LEU A 42 -21.76 2.04 -2.03
CA LEU A 42 -22.04 0.93 -2.91
C LEU A 42 -20.81 0.03 -3.01
N SER A 43 -21.03 -1.28 -3.05
CA SER A 43 -19.96 -2.26 -3.23
C SER A 43 -20.33 -3.30 -4.27
N VAL A 44 -19.33 -3.77 -5.01
CA VAL A 44 -19.42 -4.97 -5.85
C VAL A 44 -18.27 -5.87 -5.48
N VAL A 45 -18.58 -7.08 -5.03
CA VAL A 45 -17.60 -8.08 -4.60
C VAL A 45 -17.58 -9.22 -5.61
N VAL A 46 -16.41 -9.51 -6.15
CA VAL A 46 -16.15 -10.60 -7.09
C VAL A 46 -15.32 -11.67 -6.38
N ASN A 47 -15.81 -12.91 -6.37
CA ASN A 47 -15.10 -14.04 -5.79
C ASN A 47 -14.02 -14.57 -6.76
N LEU A 48 -12.83 -14.84 -6.22
CA LEU A 48 -11.65 -15.24 -7.00
C LEU A 48 -11.43 -16.77 -7.06
N TYR A 49 -12.35 -17.59 -6.53
CA TYR A 49 -12.19 -19.05 -6.49
C TYR A 49 -12.05 -19.67 -7.89
N ALA A 50 -12.75 -19.14 -8.89
CA ALA A 50 -12.61 -19.60 -10.27
C ALA A 50 -11.17 -19.40 -10.79
N ILE A 51 -10.53 -18.29 -10.46
CA ILE A 51 -9.12 -18.00 -10.81
C ILE A 51 -8.17 -18.96 -10.08
N ALA A 52 -8.48 -19.30 -8.83
CA ALA A 52 -7.69 -20.23 -8.04
C ALA A 52 -7.75 -21.66 -8.62
N THR A 53 -8.90 -22.09 -9.13
CA THR A 53 -9.17 -23.48 -9.51
C THR A 53 -9.11 -23.78 -11.01
N ASP A 54 -9.28 -22.78 -11.87
CA ASP A 54 -9.30 -22.93 -13.33
C ASP A 54 -8.11 -22.21 -13.96
N LYS A 55 -7.31 -22.94 -14.76
CA LYS A 55 -6.11 -22.41 -15.42
C LYS A 55 -6.45 -21.31 -16.45
N GLU A 56 -7.51 -21.47 -17.22
CA GLU A 56 -7.91 -20.48 -18.23
C GLU A 56 -8.38 -19.18 -17.57
N GLU A 57 -9.11 -19.30 -16.45
CA GLU A 57 -9.47 -18.13 -15.64
C GLU A 57 -8.24 -17.45 -15.06
N ARG A 58 -7.25 -18.23 -14.61
CA ARG A 58 -5.99 -17.71 -14.09
C ARG A 58 -5.17 -16.96 -15.13
N ASP A 59 -4.98 -17.55 -16.30
CA ASP A 59 -4.16 -16.97 -17.37
C ASP A 59 -4.77 -15.66 -17.91
N GLY A 60 -6.11 -15.53 -17.90
CA GLY A 60 -6.84 -14.34 -18.31
C GLY A 60 -7.26 -13.38 -17.18
N ALA A 61 -6.93 -13.70 -15.92
CA ALA A 61 -7.51 -13.03 -14.75
C ALA A 61 -7.34 -11.51 -14.78
N GLN A 62 -6.11 -11.04 -15.03
CA GLN A 62 -5.79 -9.62 -15.03
C GLN A 62 -6.62 -8.84 -16.05
N ALA A 63 -6.74 -9.36 -17.28
CA ALA A 63 -7.51 -8.72 -18.34
C ALA A 63 -9.01 -8.71 -18.01
N LYS A 64 -9.54 -9.83 -17.51
CA LYS A 64 -10.96 -9.98 -17.15
C LYS A 64 -11.36 -9.09 -15.97
N LEU A 65 -10.60 -9.13 -14.86
CA LEU A 65 -10.87 -8.33 -13.67
C LEU A 65 -10.72 -6.83 -13.95
N GLY A 66 -9.68 -6.42 -14.70
CA GLY A 66 -9.53 -5.03 -15.12
C GLY A 66 -10.66 -4.57 -16.07
N ALA A 67 -11.19 -5.46 -16.91
CA ALA A 67 -12.35 -5.15 -17.74
C ALA A 67 -13.64 -5.04 -16.92
N ILE A 68 -13.81 -5.83 -15.86
CA ILE A 68 -14.92 -5.69 -14.90
C ILE A 68 -14.84 -4.33 -14.21
N GLU A 69 -13.70 -3.99 -13.63
CA GLU A 69 -13.48 -2.71 -12.93
C GLU A 69 -13.81 -1.51 -13.81
N ARG A 70 -13.22 -1.42 -15.01
CA ARG A 70 -13.48 -0.30 -15.94
C ARG A 70 -14.94 -0.21 -16.37
N ARG A 71 -15.63 -1.36 -16.53
CA ARG A 71 -17.05 -1.37 -16.91
C ARG A 71 -17.93 -0.93 -15.75
N LEU A 72 -17.68 -1.42 -14.54
CA LEU A 72 -18.38 -0.98 -13.33
C LEU A 72 -18.19 0.52 -13.10
N GLU A 73 -16.94 1.00 -13.10
CA GLU A 73 -16.62 2.42 -12.88
C GLU A 73 -17.34 3.32 -13.89
N ARG A 74 -17.22 3.02 -15.19
CA ARG A 74 -17.90 3.81 -16.23
C ARG A 74 -19.42 3.77 -16.08
N THR A 75 -20.01 2.58 -15.92
CA THR A 75 -21.48 2.46 -15.83
C THR A 75 -22.02 3.12 -14.57
N PHE A 76 -21.34 3.02 -13.44
CA PHE A 76 -21.79 3.64 -12.20
C PHE A 76 -21.60 5.16 -12.22
N ALA A 77 -20.50 5.66 -12.79
CA ALA A 77 -20.32 7.09 -13.01
C ALA A 77 -21.43 7.68 -13.91
N GLU A 78 -21.75 7.02 -15.03
CA GLU A 78 -22.75 7.51 -15.98
C GLU A 78 -24.20 7.40 -15.48
N ARG A 79 -24.54 6.30 -14.79
CA ARG A 79 -25.93 5.96 -14.46
C ARG A 79 -26.34 6.32 -13.03
N LEU A 80 -25.37 6.42 -12.12
CA LEU A 80 -25.57 6.70 -10.70
C LEU A 80 -24.90 8.00 -10.26
N GLN A 81 -24.12 8.66 -11.13
CA GLN A 81 -23.22 9.74 -10.74
C GLN A 81 -22.28 9.32 -9.59
N ALA A 82 -21.95 8.03 -9.52
CA ALA A 82 -21.15 7.49 -8.43
C ALA A 82 -19.67 7.82 -8.63
N VAL A 83 -18.96 8.03 -7.52
CA VAL A 83 -17.51 8.21 -7.48
C VAL A 83 -16.86 6.91 -7.04
N TYR A 84 -15.88 6.42 -7.81
CA TYR A 84 -15.10 5.25 -7.45
C TYR A 84 -14.02 5.67 -6.45
N VAL A 85 -14.05 5.13 -5.24
CA VAL A 85 -13.14 5.53 -4.15
C VAL A 85 -12.03 4.53 -3.89
N GLY A 86 -12.16 3.30 -4.40
CA GLY A 86 -11.10 2.31 -4.26
C GLY A 86 -11.57 0.88 -4.28
N ARG A 87 -10.62 -0.02 -4.01
CA ARG A 87 -10.83 -1.46 -3.97
C ARG A 87 -10.03 -2.11 -2.86
N ILE A 88 -10.57 -3.23 -2.38
CA ILE A 88 -9.89 -4.16 -1.50
C ILE A 88 -9.70 -5.47 -2.26
N ASN A 89 -8.47 -5.96 -2.29
CA ASN A 89 -8.13 -7.27 -2.82
C ASN A 89 -7.64 -8.16 -1.68
N THR A 90 -8.26 -9.33 -1.53
CA THR A 90 -7.79 -10.40 -0.64
C THR A 90 -7.51 -11.64 -1.46
N GLU A 91 -7.08 -12.73 -0.82
CA GLU A 91 -6.83 -14.00 -1.53
C GLU A 91 -8.09 -14.56 -2.21
N SER A 92 -9.28 -14.25 -1.67
CA SER A 92 -10.53 -14.88 -2.10
C SER A 92 -11.50 -13.94 -2.81
N ARG A 93 -11.28 -12.62 -2.75
CA ARG A 93 -12.22 -11.63 -3.29
C ARG A 93 -11.54 -10.35 -3.75
N LEU A 94 -12.17 -9.73 -4.75
CA LEU A 94 -11.91 -8.38 -5.22
C LEU A 94 -13.16 -7.53 -5.03
N GLU A 95 -13.04 -6.46 -4.25
CA GLU A 95 -14.15 -5.62 -3.82
C GLU A 95 -13.97 -4.20 -4.36
N PHE A 96 -14.98 -3.67 -5.03
CA PHE A 96 -14.97 -2.32 -5.59
C PHE A 96 -15.94 -1.43 -4.81
N TYR A 97 -15.50 -0.24 -4.42
CA TYR A 97 -16.26 0.66 -3.57
C TYR A 97 -16.53 2.01 -4.23
N TYR A 98 -17.77 2.47 -4.09
CA TYR A 98 -18.24 3.72 -4.71
C TYR A 98 -19.13 4.49 -3.74
N TYR A 99 -19.15 5.82 -3.85
CA TYR A 99 -20.19 6.64 -3.22
C TYR A 99 -21.14 7.21 -4.26
N ALA A 100 -22.43 7.16 -3.98
CA ALA A 100 -23.49 7.67 -4.85
C ALA A 100 -24.50 8.50 -4.08
N LYS A 101 -25.35 9.21 -4.83
CA LYS A 101 -26.51 9.91 -4.26
C LYS A 101 -27.58 8.92 -3.76
N PRO A 102 -28.46 9.35 -2.83
CA PRO A 102 -29.59 8.54 -2.35
C PRO A 102 -30.41 7.94 -3.50
N ASP A 103 -30.71 8.75 -4.50
CA ASP A 103 -31.57 8.39 -5.61
C ASP A 103 -30.76 7.85 -6.79
N GLY A 104 -31.24 6.76 -7.40
CA GLY A 104 -30.65 6.21 -8.60
C GLY A 104 -31.22 4.84 -8.97
N PRO A 105 -30.95 4.36 -10.19
CA PRO A 105 -31.26 2.98 -10.55
C PRO A 105 -30.53 1.99 -9.63
N SER A 106 -31.01 0.75 -9.57
CA SER A 106 -30.38 -0.29 -8.77
C SER A 106 -28.97 -0.60 -9.27
N HIS A 107 -27.96 -0.34 -8.44
CA HIS A 107 -26.56 -0.66 -8.74
C HIS A 107 -26.35 -2.17 -8.91
N GLN A 108 -27.06 -3.01 -8.15
CA GLN A 108 -27.05 -4.47 -8.29
C GLN A 108 -27.54 -4.90 -9.68
N LYS A 109 -28.61 -4.30 -10.21
CA LYS A 109 -29.09 -4.61 -11.58
C LYS A 109 -28.05 -4.23 -12.63
N LEU A 110 -27.43 -3.06 -12.50
CA LEU A 110 -26.38 -2.60 -13.41
C LEU A 110 -25.14 -3.50 -13.36
N ALA A 111 -24.67 -3.85 -12.16
CA ALA A 111 -23.58 -4.82 -11.98
C ALA A 111 -23.94 -6.17 -12.60
N GLY A 112 -25.17 -6.67 -12.37
CA GLY A 112 -25.62 -7.94 -12.93
C GLY A 112 -25.57 -7.99 -14.45
N GLN A 113 -25.98 -6.91 -15.13
CA GLN A 113 -25.85 -6.80 -16.59
C GLN A 113 -24.40 -6.92 -17.05
N ILE A 114 -23.45 -6.30 -16.35
CA ILE A 114 -22.01 -6.39 -16.66
C ILE A 114 -21.50 -7.82 -16.42
N MET A 115 -21.90 -8.42 -15.31
CA MET A 115 -21.42 -9.73 -14.86
C MET A 115 -21.95 -10.90 -15.70
N THR A 116 -22.99 -10.71 -16.53
CA THR A 116 -23.43 -11.73 -17.51
C THR A 116 -22.31 -12.17 -18.45
N ALA A 117 -21.35 -11.29 -18.75
CA ALA A 117 -20.18 -11.60 -19.58
C ALA A 117 -19.13 -12.48 -18.86
N TYR A 118 -19.30 -12.73 -17.56
CA TYR A 118 -18.34 -13.43 -16.71
C TYR A 118 -19.02 -14.51 -15.85
N PRO A 119 -19.68 -15.51 -16.46
CA PRO A 119 -20.55 -16.46 -15.76
C PRO A 119 -19.83 -17.37 -14.74
N LYS A 120 -18.51 -17.53 -14.86
CA LYS A 120 -17.69 -18.29 -13.89
C LYS A 120 -17.41 -17.52 -12.59
N TYR A 121 -17.59 -16.21 -12.58
CA TYR A 121 -17.35 -15.40 -11.38
C TYR A 121 -18.63 -15.26 -10.56
N ARG A 122 -18.58 -15.78 -9.33
CA ARG A 122 -19.60 -15.46 -8.33
C ARG A 122 -19.39 -14.03 -7.86
N TRP A 123 -20.49 -13.31 -7.69
CA TRP A 123 -20.44 -11.92 -7.25
C TRP A 123 -21.65 -11.57 -6.40
N ILE A 124 -21.50 -10.52 -5.60
CA ILE A 124 -22.58 -9.88 -4.85
C ILE A 124 -22.42 -8.37 -4.96
N ALA A 125 -23.52 -7.64 -4.90
CA ALA A 125 -23.51 -6.20 -4.75
C ALA A 125 -24.30 -5.83 -3.49
N ALA A 126 -23.78 -4.90 -2.72
CA ALA A 126 -24.37 -4.46 -1.47
C ALA A 126 -24.26 -2.94 -1.34
N GLU A 127 -25.23 -2.37 -0.64
CA GLU A 127 -25.32 -0.93 -0.39
C GLU A 127 -25.68 -0.68 1.07
N ARG A 128 -25.21 0.46 1.59
CA ARG A 128 -25.62 1.00 2.90
C ARG A 128 -25.50 2.51 2.91
N ASP A 129 -26.18 3.15 3.86
CA ASP A 129 -25.98 4.56 4.15
C ASP A 129 -24.63 4.77 4.86
N ASP A 130 -23.90 5.81 4.44
CA ASP A 130 -22.58 6.19 4.94
C ASP A 130 -22.33 7.68 4.64
N ALA A 131 -23.22 8.55 5.13
CA ALA A 131 -23.23 9.97 4.81
C ALA A 131 -21.99 10.75 5.29
N ASP A 132 -21.33 10.23 6.33
CA ASP A 132 -20.09 10.75 6.91
C ASP A 132 -18.83 10.21 6.22
N TRP A 133 -18.97 9.29 5.26
CA TRP A 133 -17.87 8.62 4.57
C TRP A 133 -16.97 7.82 5.54
N SER A 134 -17.52 7.27 6.61
CA SER A 134 -16.76 6.49 7.60
C SER A 134 -16.00 5.31 6.96
N PHE A 135 -16.55 4.71 5.90
CA PHE A 135 -15.89 3.62 5.19
C PHE A 135 -14.71 4.10 4.34
N TYR A 136 -14.80 5.29 3.73
CA TYR A 136 -13.66 5.88 3.02
C TYR A 136 -12.51 6.15 3.98
N ASP A 137 -12.78 6.66 5.18
CA ASP A 137 -11.75 6.83 6.21
C ASP A 137 -11.10 5.51 6.59
N TYR A 138 -11.88 4.43 6.70
CA TYR A 138 -11.33 3.09 6.86
C TYR A 138 -10.44 2.69 5.67
N LEU A 139 -10.83 2.97 4.42
CA LEU A 139 -10.03 2.64 3.23
C LEU A 139 -8.69 3.37 3.16
N ARG A 140 -8.52 4.49 3.87
CA ARG A 140 -7.26 5.24 3.87
C ARG A 140 -6.19 4.54 4.71
N PRO A 141 -4.91 4.70 4.36
CA PRO A 141 -3.83 4.15 5.16
C PRO A 141 -3.71 4.90 6.48
N SER A 142 -3.54 4.15 7.56
CA SER A 142 -3.02 4.66 8.83
C SER A 142 -1.60 5.18 8.66
N ASP A 143 -1.10 5.94 9.64
CA ASP A 143 0.25 6.51 9.55
C ASP A 143 1.34 5.44 9.50
N VAL A 144 1.17 4.33 10.21
CA VAL A 144 2.11 3.20 10.13
C VAL A 144 2.03 2.47 8.77
N GLU A 145 0.83 2.33 8.19
CA GLU A 145 0.67 1.73 6.86
C GLU A 145 1.32 2.58 5.76
N LYS A 146 1.30 3.92 5.88
CA LYS A 146 2.07 4.81 4.99
C LYS A 146 3.56 4.55 5.10
N LEU A 147 4.07 4.28 6.31
CA LEU A 147 5.48 3.94 6.52
C LEU A 147 5.82 2.57 5.90
N TYR A 148 4.95 1.57 6.03
CA TYR A 148 5.14 0.27 5.36
C TYR A 148 5.13 0.38 3.83
N ALA A 149 4.24 1.21 3.26
CA ALA A 149 4.24 1.48 1.83
C ALA A 149 5.57 2.11 1.37
N LYS A 150 6.13 3.04 2.15
CA LYS A 150 7.48 3.60 1.91
C LYS A 150 8.57 2.54 2.02
N ASN A 151 8.49 1.61 2.98
CA ASN A 151 9.44 0.50 3.10
C ASN A 151 9.49 -0.33 1.81
N ASN A 152 8.32 -0.69 1.25
CA ASN A 152 8.24 -1.45 0.01
C ASN A 152 8.97 -0.74 -1.15
N VAL A 153 8.72 0.57 -1.33
CA VAL A 153 9.37 1.36 -2.39
C VAL A 153 10.89 1.41 -2.21
N LEU A 154 11.36 1.67 -0.99
CA LEU A 154 12.78 1.77 -0.69
C LEU A 154 13.49 0.42 -0.88
N LEU A 155 12.92 -0.67 -0.36
CA LEU A 155 13.48 -2.01 -0.48
C LEU A 155 13.48 -2.50 -1.93
N GLN A 156 12.45 -2.18 -2.72
CA GLN A 156 12.46 -2.45 -4.16
C GLN A 156 13.60 -1.70 -4.85
N SER A 157 13.78 -0.41 -4.53
CA SER A 157 14.89 0.38 -5.08
C SER A 157 16.27 -0.20 -4.74
N LEU A 158 16.44 -0.72 -3.52
CA LEU A 158 17.68 -1.39 -3.10
C LEU A 158 17.88 -2.71 -3.84
N SER A 159 16.82 -3.52 -3.96
CA SER A 159 16.83 -4.78 -4.72
C SER A 159 17.20 -4.56 -6.18
N ASP A 160 16.61 -3.56 -6.84
CA ASP A 160 16.90 -3.19 -8.23
C ASP A 160 18.36 -2.75 -8.43
N LYS A 161 18.98 -2.19 -7.38
CA LYS A 161 20.42 -1.84 -7.35
C LYS A 161 21.33 -3.04 -7.01
N GLY A 162 20.77 -4.24 -6.86
CA GLY A 162 21.48 -5.48 -6.59
C GLY A 162 21.89 -5.66 -5.13
N ASP A 163 21.19 -5.00 -4.20
CA ASP A 163 21.42 -5.14 -2.76
C ASP A 163 20.93 -6.51 -2.22
N ARG A 164 21.49 -6.93 -1.09
CA ARG A 164 21.22 -8.16 -0.34
C ARG A 164 20.32 -7.87 0.87
N LEU A 165 19.00 -7.91 0.70
CA LEU A 165 18.08 -7.52 1.78
C LEU A 165 18.11 -8.45 3.01
N ASP A 166 18.58 -9.69 2.82
CA ASP A 166 18.76 -10.71 3.85
C ASP A 166 19.96 -10.48 4.79
N MET A 167 20.87 -9.59 4.42
CA MET A 167 22.09 -9.34 5.17
C MET A 167 21.88 -8.30 6.26
N ALA A 168 22.20 -8.69 7.50
CA ALA A 168 22.27 -7.78 8.62
C ALA A 168 23.30 -6.66 8.38
N ARG A 169 22.90 -5.44 8.73
CA ARG A 169 23.68 -4.21 8.58
C ARG A 169 23.16 -3.15 9.54
N ASP A 170 23.91 -2.06 9.65
CA ASP A 170 23.45 -0.93 10.44
C ASP A 170 22.33 -0.20 9.70
N VAL A 171 21.19 -0.10 10.38
CA VAL A 171 20.02 0.64 9.95
C VAL A 171 19.88 1.83 10.87
N TYR A 172 19.76 3.02 10.29
CA TYR A 172 19.58 4.27 11.02
C TYR A 172 18.12 4.70 10.96
N HIS A 173 17.61 5.22 12.08
CA HIS A 173 16.22 5.61 12.26
C HIS A 173 16.13 7.01 12.82
N TRP A 174 15.22 7.83 12.30
CA TRP A 174 15.02 9.22 12.72
C TRP A 174 13.67 9.37 13.42
N LEU A 175 13.71 9.89 14.64
CA LEU A 175 12.55 10.25 15.44
C LEU A 175 12.64 11.72 15.82
N ARG A 176 11.49 12.40 15.94
CA ARG A 176 11.40 13.81 16.33
C ARG A 176 10.40 14.03 17.46
N PHE A 177 10.69 15.00 18.31
CA PHE A 177 9.91 15.29 19.51
C PHE A 177 9.74 16.81 19.72
N GLY A 178 8.62 17.18 20.35
CA GLY A 178 8.37 18.55 20.77
C GLY A 178 9.15 18.92 22.03
N SER A 179 9.43 17.95 22.90
CA SER A 179 10.18 18.14 24.14
C SER A 179 11.48 17.35 24.22
N LYS A 180 12.51 17.97 24.81
CA LYS A 180 13.77 17.30 25.17
C LYS A 180 13.55 16.13 26.13
N ASP A 181 12.58 16.26 27.04
CA ASP A 181 12.29 15.23 28.04
C ASP A 181 11.64 13.99 27.40
N GLU A 182 10.75 14.20 26.42
CA GLU A 182 10.15 13.12 25.61
C GLU A 182 11.23 12.40 24.81
N MET A 183 12.10 13.14 24.13
CA MET A 183 13.24 12.59 23.40
C MET A 183 14.15 11.75 24.31
N ARG A 184 14.42 12.22 25.53
CA ARG A 184 15.24 11.49 26.51
C ARG A 184 14.56 10.19 26.94
N LYS A 185 13.26 10.21 27.25
CA LYS A 185 12.49 9.00 27.57
C LYS A 185 12.51 8.01 26.39
N ALA A 186 12.33 8.50 25.17
CA ALA A 186 12.38 7.67 23.96
C ALA A 186 13.77 7.02 23.79
N SER A 187 14.84 7.79 23.99
CA SER A 187 16.22 7.31 23.97
C SER A 187 16.47 6.18 24.96
N ASP A 188 16.01 6.33 26.21
CA ASP A 188 16.19 5.30 27.24
C ASP A 188 15.33 4.04 26.98
N ASN A 189 14.13 4.22 26.42
CA ASN A 189 13.29 3.10 25.97
C ASN A 189 13.93 2.34 24.80
N ALA A 190 14.41 3.07 23.78
CA ALA A 190 15.03 2.49 22.59
C ALA A 190 16.29 1.67 22.93
N LYS A 191 17.11 2.11 23.89
CA LYS A 191 18.25 1.31 24.37
C LYS A 191 17.83 -0.04 24.94
N ARG A 192 16.70 -0.11 25.66
CA ARG A 192 16.16 -1.38 26.18
C ARG A 192 15.64 -2.31 25.08
N LEU A 193 15.25 -1.75 23.93
CA LEU A 193 14.86 -2.48 22.71
C LEU A 193 16.07 -2.86 21.83
N GLY A 194 17.30 -2.60 22.29
CA GLY A 194 18.54 -2.96 21.61
C GLY A 194 19.03 -1.94 20.58
N TYR A 195 18.48 -0.73 20.55
CA TYR A 195 19.00 0.35 19.69
C TYR A 195 20.16 1.09 20.33
N ILE A 196 21.07 1.58 19.49
CA ILE A 196 22.16 2.46 19.88
C ILE A 196 21.78 3.89 19.50
N VAL A 197 21.93 4.83 20.44
CA VAL A 197 21.75 6.26 20.17
C VAL A 197 22.97 6.77 19.42
N VAL A 198 22.76 7.18 18.17
CA VAL A 198 23.81 7.76 17.32
C VAL A 198 23.89 9.26 17.54
N ASN A 199 22.73 9.93 17.61
CA ASN A 199 22.68 11.37 17.78
C ASN A 199 21.40 11.81 18.53
N ALA A 200 21.48 12.94 19.23
CA ALA A 200 20.35 13.57 19.91
C ALA A 200 20.54 15.10 19.92
N GLU A 201 19.90 15.79 18.98
CA GLU A 201 20.17 17.20 18.66
C GLU A 201 18.90 18.06 18.70
N TYR A 202 19.12 19.38 18.80
CA TYR A 202 18.10 20.39 18.59
C TYR A 202 18.25 20.96 17.18
N ASP A 203 17.19 20.88 16.38
CA ASP A 203 17.11 21.33 15.01
C ASP A 203 16.22 22.58 14.95
N THR A 204 16.86 23.71 14.62
CA THR A 204 16.22 25.03 14.55
C THR A 204 15.34 25.21 13.31
N GLU A 205 15.44 24.33 12.30
CA GLU A 205 14.69 24.48 11.04
C GLU A 205 13.26 23.92 11.12
N MET A 206 12.94 23.13 12.15
CA MET A 206 11.62 22.55 12.37
C MET A 206 11.07 22.88 13.77
N PRO A 207 10.51 24.08 13.96
CA PRO A 207 10.14 24.58 15.29
C PRO A 207 9.02 23.78 15.99
N ALA A 208 8.20 23.02 15.25
CA ALA A 208 7.14 22.19 15.83
C ALA A 208 7.66 20.90 16.50
N LEU A 209 8.75 20.31 15.98
CA LEU A 209 9.39 19.09 16.51
C LEU A 209 10.92 19.25 16.42
N PRO A 210 11.51 20.15 17.23
CA PRO A 210 12.90 20.53 17.06
C PRO A 210 13.87 19.48 17.62
N HIS A 211 13.43 18.57 18.49
CA HIS A 211 14.32 17.58 19.08
C HIS A 211 14.42 16.33 18.21
N THR A 212 15.58 16.09 17.61
CA THR A 212 15.84 14.94 16.72
C THR A 212 16.65 13.87 17.44
N LEU A 213 16.16 12.64 17.41
CA LEU A 213 16.83 11.44 17.91
C LEU A 213 17.16 10.53 16.73
N VAL A 214 18.44 10.21 16.58
CA VAL A 214 18.92 9.24 15.58
C VAL A 214 19.34 7.96 16.31
N LEU A 215 18.71 6.86 15.94
CA LEU A 215 18.97 5.53 16.48
C LEU A 215 19.62 4.67 15.41
N SER A 216 20.38 3.66 15.82
CA SER A 216 20.85 2.59 14.94
C SER A 216 20.61 1.22 15.53
N LYS A 217 20.39 0.23 14.65
CA LYS A 217 20.29 -1.18 15.01
C LYS A 217 20.92 -2.04 13.92
N HIS A 218 21.73 -3.01 14.33
CA HIS A 218 22.31 -3.98 13.41
C HIS A 218 21.31 -5.08 13.13
N GLN A 219 20.66 -5.06 11.96
CA GLN A 219 19.54 -5.95 11.65
C GLN A 219 19.45 -6.24 10.14
N PRO A 220 18.79 -7.35 9.74
CA PRO A 220 18.40 -7.58 8.36
C PRO A 220 17.42 -6.50 7.89
N ILE A 221 17.32 -6.32 6.58
CA ILE A 221 16.41 -5.34 5.96
C ILE A 221 15.36 -6.03 5.09
N ALA A 222 15.02 -7.28 5.37
CA ALA A 222 13.87 -7.89 4.71
C ALA A 222 12.59 -7.16 5.11
N ILE A 223 11.55 -7.24 4.29
CA ILE A 223 10.34 -6.43 4.49
C ILE A 223 9.68 -6.66 5.85
N GLY A 224 9.68 -7.91 6.35
CA GLY A 224 9.16 -8.24 7.67
C GLY A 224 9.96 -7.53 8.77
N ASP A 225 11.27 -7.70 8.79
CA ASP A 225 12.15 -7.08 9.79
C ASP A 225 12.03 -5.55 9.81
N MET A 226 11.94 -4.93 8.63
CA MET A 226 11.79 -3.47 8.53
C MET A 226 10.41 -2.98 8.95
N ASN A 227 9.34 -3.73 8.65
CA ASN A 227 8.00 -3.38 9.12
C ASN A 227 7.92 -3.51 10.65
N ASP A 228 8.51 -4.55 11.24
CA ASP A 228 8.56 -4.74 12.68
C ASP A 228 9.33 -3.61 13.39
N ALA A 229 10.53 -3.26 12.88
CA ALA A 229 11.31 -2.14 13.43
C ALA A 229 10.59 -0.79 13.28
N VAL A 230 9.90 -0.57 12.15
CA VAL A 230 9.10 0.64 11.94
C VAL A 230 7.91 0.68 12.88
N ALA A 231 7.20 -0.44 13.09
CA ALA A 231 6.08 -0.52 14.01
C ALA A 231 6.51 -0.17 15.45
N GLU A 232 7.58 -0.82 15.91
CA GLU A 232 8.14 -0.66 17.24
C GLU A 232 8.54 0.80 17.52
N LEU A 233 9.25 1.43 16.58
CA LEU A 233 9.70 2.82 16.73
C LEU A 233 8.59 3.84 16.50
N HIS A 234 7.61 3.54 15.63
CA HIS A 234 6.42 4.36 15.46
C HIS A 234 5.58 4.41 16.74
N GLU A 235 5.34 3.25 17.36
CA GLU A 235 4.61 3.16 18.64
C GLU A 235 5.37 3.89 19.75
N LEU A 236 6.68 3.65 19.86
CA LEU A 236 7.53 4.35 20.83
C LEU A 236 7.43 5.87 20.69
N ALA A 237 7.58 6.39 19.47
CA ALA A 237 7.50 7.82 19.21
C ALA A 237 6.11 8.39 19.56
N SER A 238 5.04 7.76 19.04
CA SER A 238 3.66 8.19 19.24
C SER A 238 3.26 8.20 20.71
N SER A 239 3.72 7.23 21.50
CA SER A 239 3.45 7.16 22.94
C SER A 239 4.05 8.32 23.76
N LEU A 240 5.01 9.04 23.17
CA LEU A 240 5.75 10.14 23.78
C LEU A 240 5.54 11.45 23.00
N ALA A 241 4.38 11.61 22.34
CA ALA A 241 4.03 12.78 21.52
C ALA A 241 5.08 13.13 20.44
N GLY A 242 5.90 12.15 20.06
CA GLY A 242 6.87 12.25 18.99
C GLY A 242 6.37 11.67 17.68
N ARG A 243 7.23 11.74 16.67
CA ARG A 243 6.98 11.22 15.33
C ARG A 243 8.18 10.43 14.83
N TYR A 244 7.92 9.28 14.24
CA TYR A 244 8.90 8.54 13.47
C TYR A 244 8.92 9.04 12.02
N GLU A 245 10.08 9.45 11.53
CA GLU A 245 10.22 10.09 10.20
C GLU A 245 10.59 9.08 9.11
N GLY A 246 11.40 8.07 9.46
CA GLY A 246 11.87 7.10 8.50
C GLY A 246 13.18 6.44 8.91
N TRP A 247 13.73 5.67 7.97
CA TRP A 247 15.00 4.97 8.12
C TRP A 247 15.84 5.03 6.85
N GLY A 248 17.09 4.59 7.00
CA GLY A 248 18.09 4.60 5.95
C GLY A 248 19.24 3.64 6.29
N THR A 249 19.95 3.20 5.27
CA THR A 249 21.09 2.29 5.40
C THR A 249 22.02 2.43 4.22
N ASP A 250 23.24 1.91 4.37
CA ASP A 250 24.20 1.79 3.27
C ASP A 250 23.83 0.63 2.32
N VAL A 251 24.11 0.83 1.03
CA VAL A 251 23.88 -0.19 -0.01
C VAL A 251 24.98 -1.27 0.04
N ARG A 252 24.61 -2.55 0.15
CA ARG A 252 25.55 -3.69 0.16
C ARG A 252 25.42 -4.52 -1.12
N ARG A 253 26.30 -4.26 -2.10
CA ARG A 253 26.31 -4.98 -3.39
C ARG A 253 26.94 -6.39 -3.29
N LYS A 254 26.46 -7.33 -4.12
CA LYS A 254 27.12 -8.64 -4.31
C LYS A 254 28.56 -8.47 -4.85
N LEU A 255 29.55 -9.12 -4.22
CA LEU A 255 30.97 -9.11 -4.60
C LEU A 255 31.27 -9.62 -6.02
N TRP A 256 30.32 -10.33 -6.66
CA TRP A 256 30.43 -10.77 -8.07
C TRP A 256 30.18 -9.66 -9.11
N GLY A 257 29.76 -8.46 -8.69
CA GLY A 257 29.57 -7.32 -9.60
C GLY A 257 30.86 -6.75 -10.19
N ARG A 258 32.03 -6.99 -9.58
CA ARG A 258 33.32 -6.47 -10.07
C ARG A 258 33.97 -7.34 -11.16
N TRP A 259 33.51 -8.57 -11.39
CA TRP A 259 34.09 -9.48 -12.38
C TRP A 259 33.25 -9.60 -13.65
N LYS A 260 31.94 -9.32 -13.59
CA LYS A 260 31.03 -9.43 -14.75
C LYS A 260 31.16 -8.30 -15.77
N GLU A 261 31.71 -7.14 -15.39
CA GLU A 261 32.05 -6.07 -16.35
C GLU A 261 33.26 -6.40 -17.23
N ARG A 262 34.00 -7.48 -16.92
CA ARG A 262 35.21 -7.88 -17.65
C ARG A 262 35.06 -9.08 -18.59
N LEU A 263 33.91 -9.77 -18.56
CA LEU A 263 33.66 -10.96 -19.38
C LEU A 263 32.23 -10.94 -19.94
N SER A 264 31.91 -9.89 -20.69
CA SER A 264 30.78 -9.94 -21.62
C SER A 264 31.15 -10.84 -22.80
N GLY A 265 30.72 -12.10 -22.75
CA GLY A 265 31.07 -13.04 -23.80
C GLY A 265 30.67 -14.49 -23.52
N ARG A 266 29.37 -14.75 -23.41
CA ARG A 266 28.65 -15.93 -23.97
C ARG A 266 27.31 -16.17 -23.24
N ARG A 267 26.26 -16.33 -24.05
CA ARG A 267 24.88 -16.68 -23.70
C ARG A 267 24.82 -18.07 -23.04
N VAL A 268 23.91 -18.28 -22.08
CA VAL A 268 22.99 -19.44 -21.98
C VAL A 268 21.77 -19.04 -21.14
N ALA A 269 20.59 -19.50 -21.58
CA ALA A 269 19.26 -19.33 -21.02
C ALA A 269 18.93 -20.40 -19.94
N TYR A 270 18.00 -20.09 -19.03
CA TYR A 270 16.69 -20.76 -18.84
C TYR A 270 16.09 -20.56 -17.43
N ALA A 271 14.76 -20.43 -17.44
CA ALA A 271 13.74 -20.78 -16.43
C ALA A 271 13.81 -20.04 -15.08
N GLY A 272 12.73 -19.51 -14.50
CA GLY A 272 11.31 -19.90 -14.57
C GLY A 272 10.84 -20.07 -13.12
N LEU A 273 9.61 -19.62 -12.82
CA LEU A 273 8.92 -19.70 -11.52
C LEU A 273 9.33 -18.70 -10.43
N ALA A 274 8.68 -17.54 -10.44
CA ALA A 274 8.03 -16.92 -9.28
C ALA A 274 7.40 -15.60 -9.75
N VAL A 275 6.45 -15.08 -8.98
CA VAL A 275 5.84 -13.74 -9.13
C VAL A 275 4.58 -13.69 -10.01
N LEU A 276 3.52 -14.35 -9.55
CA LEU A 276 2.14 -14.01 -9.91
C LEU A 276 1.48 -13.09 -8.86
N ALA A 277 2.29 -12.38 -8.06
CA ALA A 277 1.82 -11.48 -6.99
C ALA A 277 2.20 -9.99 -7.18
N VAL A 278 2.75 -9.61 -8.33
CA VAL A 278 3.18 -8.20 -8.61
C VAL A 278 2.44 -7.57 -9.80
N LEU A 279 1.57 -8.29 -10.53
CA LEU A 279 0.96 -7.80 -11.77
C LEU A 279 -0.44 -7.18 -11.62
N LEU A 280 -0.72 -6.47 -10.53
CA LEU A 280 -1.90 -5.60 -10.42
C LEU A 280 -1.59 -4.14 -10.04
N VAL A 281 -0.32 -3.72 -10.02
CA VAL A 281 0.08 -2.31 -9.74
C VAL A 281 1.03 -1.70 -10.78
N VAL A 282 1.44 -2.41 -11.83
CA VAL A 282 2.26 -1.80 -12.90
C VAL A 282 1.62 -2.06 -14.26
N VAL A 283 1.33 -0.95 -14.97
CA VAL A 283 0.64 -0.79 -16.28
C VAL A 283 -0.79 -0.26 -16.07
N PRO A 284 -0.92 1.05 -15.77
CA PRO A 284 -0.62 2.06 -16.78
C PRO A 284 0.20 3.23 -16.23
N ILE A 285 1.52 3.09 -16.14
CA ILE A 285 2.45 4.25 -15.99
C ILE A 285 3.50 4.30 -17.12
N LEU A 286 3.50 3.34 -18.06
CA LEU A 286 4.53 3.26 -19.12
C LEU A 286 4.03 3.12 -20.56
N LEU A 287 2.77 3.45 -20.85
CA LEU A 287 2.30 3.63 -22.23
C LEU A 287 1.59 4.98 -22.38
N VAL A 288 2.36 6.05 -22.19
CA VAL A 288 2.11 7.37 -22.79
C VAL A 288 3.42 7.79 -23.48
N LYS A 289 3.58 7.29 -24.70
CA LYS A 289 4.16 8.04 -25.81
C LYS A 289 3.21 7.88 -26.98
#